data_AF-A0A955KDV1-F1
#
_entry.id   AF-A0A955KDV1-F1
#
_cell.length_a   1.000
_cell.length_b   1.000
_cell.length_c   1.000
_cell.angle_alpha   90.00
_cell.angle_beta   90.00
_cell.angle_gamma   90.00
#
_symmetry.space_group_name_H-M   'P 1'
#
loop_
_entity.id
_entity.type
_entity.pdbx_description
1 polymer ?
#
loop_
_entity_poly.entity_id
_entity_poly.type
_entity_poly.pdbx_seq_one_letter_code
_entity_poly.pdbx_strand_id
1 'polypeptide(L)'
;MKKIGYFIGSSVLLVLPALVSAQGGGTAGSGFDPANNVMKTYLTNILTFVNGTVIPFIIGIGFLVFVWGMFQYFIAGGANDEKKEAGKSLMIYSILGFVLIIVFWGIINLVSTFFGLSGEVIDPTIVPKTNLIP
;
A
#
# COMPACT_ATOMS: atom_id res chain seq x y z
N MET A 1 31.96 49.68 -26.00
CA MET A 1 31.17 49.25 -24.82
C MET A 1 30.48 47.92 -25.14
N LYS A 2 31.01 46.76 -24.69
CA LYS A 2 30.53 45.41 -25.10
C LYS A 2 30.64 44.34 -23.98
N LYS A 3 30.44 44.71 -22.71
CA LYS A 3 30.63 43.78 -21.56
C LYS A 3 29.38 43.53 -20.71
N ILE A 4 28.23 44.14 -21.05
CA ILE A 4 27.00 44.03 -20.25
C ILE A 4 26.17 42.77 -20.55
N GLY A 5 26.44 42.06 -21.65
CA GLY A 5 25.68 40.88 -22.07
C GLY A 5 25.95 39.61 -21.24
N TYR A 6 27.09 39.51 -20.57
CA TYR A 6 27.46 38.31 -19.80
C TYR A 6 26.79 38.25 -18.42
N PHE A 7 26.32 39.37 -17.89
CA PHE A 7 25.71 39.43 -16.56
C PHE A 7 24.27 38.89 -16.54
N ILE A 8 23.54 39.04 -17.65
CA ILE A 8 22.17 38.51 -17.82
C ILE A 8 22.21 36.99 -18.11
N GLY A 9 23.27 36.48 -18.74
CA GLY A 9 23.45 35.04 -18.98
C GLY A 9 23.77 34.23 -17.73
N SER A 10 24.49 34.81 -16.75
CA SER A 10 24.89 34.10 -15.53
C SER A 10 23.76 33.93 -14.51
N SER A 11 22.80 34.85 -14.46
CA SER A 11 21.67 34.77 -13.53
C SER A 11 20.68 33.67 -13.92
N VAL A 12 20.53 33.37 -15.21
CA VAL A 12 19.69 32.25 -15.68
C VAL A 12 20.25 30.89 -15.24
N LEU A 13 21.59 30.71 -15.30
CA LEU A 13 22.25 29.48 -14.85
C LEU A 13 22.12 29.22 -13.33
N LEU A 14 22.07 30.28 -12.51
CA LEU A 14 21.91 30.16 -11.06
C LEU A 14 20.47 29.83 -10.63
N VAL A 15 19.48 30.07 -11.49
CA VAL A 15 18.07 29.76 -11.23
C VAL A 15 17.66 28.38 -11.78
N LEU A 16 18.47 27.78 -12.68
CA LEU A 16 18.24 26.40 -13.17
C LEU A 16 18.11 25.36 -12.05
N PRO A 17 18.95 25.35 -10.99
CA PRO A 17 18.78 24.39 -9.90
C PRO A 17 17.46 24.56 -9.18
N ALA A 18 17.00 25.80 -8.98
CA ALA A 18 15.70 26.10 -8.38
C ALA A 18 14.54 25.62 -9.26
N LEU A 19 14.65 25.80 -10.59
CA LEU A 19 13.71 25.31 -11.59
C LEU A 19 13.73 23.78 -11.74
N VAL A 20 14.88 23.13 -11.54
CA VAL A 20 15.03 21.67 -11.49
C VAL A 20 14.49 21.11 -10.18
N SER A 21 14.68 21.80 -9.05
CA SER A 21 14.14 21.40 -7.75
C SER A 21 12.63 21.64 -7.60
N ALA A 22 12.03 22.48 -8.45
CA ALA A 22 10.57 22.62 -8.53
C ALA A 22 9.88 21.41 -9.21
N GLN A 23 10.66 20.54 -9.87
CA GLN A 23 10.19 19.25 -10.40
C GLN A 23 10.21 18.15 -9.33
N GLY A 24 10.59 18.49 -8.09
CA GLY A 24 10.52 17.62 -6.93
C GLY A 24 9.08 17.24 -6.62
N GLY A 25 8.65 16.11 -7.16
CA GLY A 25 7.29 15.57 -6.99
C GLY A 25 6.57 15.20 -8.28
N GLY A 26 7.29 15.06 -9.41
CA GLY A 26 6.76 14.32 -10.56
C GLY A 26 6.67 12.83 -10.21
N THR A 27 5.59 12.43 -9.53
CA THR A 27 5.13 11.05 -9.60
C THR A 27 4.93 10.71 -11.07
N ALA A 28 5.73 9.76 -11.57
CA ALA A 28 5.30 8.95 -12.70
C ALA A 28 3.95 8.32 -12.29
N GLY A 29 2.85 8.93 -12.72
CA GLY A 29 1.50 8.50 -12.31
C GLY A 29 0.39 9.55 -12.31
N SER A 30 0.65 10.83 -12.61
CA SER A 30 -0.42 11.86 -12.70
C SER A 30 -0.50 12.61 -14.03
N GLY A 31 0.02 12.03 -15.10
CA GLY A 31 -0.39 12.39 -16.46
C GLY A 31 -1.71 11.70 -16.80
N PHE A 32 -2.56 12.34 -17.59
CA PHE A 32 -3.62 11.64 -18.34
C PHE A 32 -2.95 10.58 -19.21
N ASP A 33 -2.81 9.37 -18.69
CA ASP A 33 -2.41 8.20 -19.46
C ASP A 33 -3.69 7.68 -20.14
N PRO A 34 -3.82 7.77 -21.47
CA PRO A 34 -4.99 7.31 -22.19
C PRO A 34 -5.26 5.80 -21.99
N ALA A 35 -4.29 5.04 -21.48
CA ALA A 35 -4.43 3.62 -21.15
C ALA A 35 -4.87 3.37 -19.69
N ASN A 36 -4.70 4.34 -18.79
CA ASN A 36 -5.10 4.22 -17.38
C ASN A 36 -6.43 4.91 -17.16
N ASN A 37 -7.49 4.13 -17.39
CA ASN A 37 -8.85 4.50 -17.00
C ASN A 37 -8.84 5.13 -15.61
N VAL A 38 -9.30 6.36 -15.48
CA VAL A 38 -9.40 7.12 -14.22
C VAL A 38 -10.01 6.28 -13.08
N MET A 39 -10.94 5.38 -13.42
CA MET A 39 -11.51 4.36 -12.53
C MET A 39 -10.45 3.42 -11.92
N LYS A 40 -9.51 2.90 -12.71
CA LYS A 40 -8.42 2.04 -12.24
C LYS A 40 -7.56 2.76 -11.22
N THR A 41 -7.23 4.03 -11.44
CA THR A 41 -6.43 4.83 -10.50
C THR A 41 -7.12 4.97 -9.15
N TYR A 42 -8.42 5.27 -9.11
CA TYR A 42 -9.15 5.33 -7.85
C TYR A 42 -9.21 3.98 -7.14
N LEU A 43 -9.47 2.89 -7.87
CA LEU A 43 -9.49 1.54 -7.31
C LEU A 43 -8.13 1.13 -6.73
N THR A 44 -7.03 1.40 -7.46
CA THR A 44 -5.68 1.11 -6.99
C THR A 44 -5.32 1.93 -5.75
N ASN A 45 -5.71 3.20 -5.70
CA ASN A 45 -5.47 4.06 -4.54
C ASN A 45 -6.23 3.57 -3.29
N ILE A 46 -7.48 3.13 -3.45
CA ILE A 46 -8.27 2.56 -2.36
C ILE A 46 -7.64 1.24 -1.89
N LEU A 47 -7.24 0.37 -2.81
CA LEU A 47 -6.59 -0.90 -2.47
C LEU A 47 -5.26 -0.70 -1.74
N THR A 48 -4.43 0.25 -2.18
CA THR A 48 -3.17 0.57 -1.49
C THR A 48 -3.39 1.17 -0.12
N PHE A 49 -4.38 2.06 0.05
CA PHE A 49 -4.73 2.61 1.36
C PHE A 49 -5.27 1.53 2.31
N VAL A 50 -6.17 0.67 1.84
CA VAL A 50 -6.74 -0.41 2.66
C VAL A 50 -5.64 -1.38 3.09
N ASN A 51 -4.79 -1.82 2.17
CA ASN A 51 -3.73 -2.77 2.46
C ASN A 51 -2.63 -2.16 3.35
N GLY A 52 -2.19 -0.94 3.04
CA GLY A 52 -1.09 -0.29 3.76
C GLY A 52 -1.47 0.32 5.12
N THR A 53 -2.73 0.67 5.34
CA THR A 53 -3.16 1.38 6.55
C THR A 53 -4.30 0.68 7.28
N VAL A 54 -5.37 0.30 6.59
CA VAL A 54 -6.59 -0.21 7.26
C VAL A 54 -6.37 -1.59 7.86
N ILE A 55 -5.79 -2.53 7.11
CA ILE A 55 -5.50 -3.88 7.60
C ILE A 55 -4.61 -3.87 8.86
N PRO A 56 -3.41 -3.26 8.84
CA PRO A 56 -2.54 -3.24 10.03
C PRO A 56 -3.19 -2.50 11.21
N PHE A 57 -4.01 -1.48 10.94
CA PHE A 57 -4.76 -0.78 11.98
C PHE A 57 -5.79 -1.67 12.67
N ILE A 58 -6.60 -2.43 11.91
CA ILE A 58 -7.58 -3.37 12.48
C ILE A 58 -6.89 -4.47 13.27
N ILE A 59 -5.77 -5.01 12.77
CA ILE A 59 -4.97 -5.99 13.52
C ILE A 59 -4.46 -5.39 14.84
N GLY A 60 -4.01 -4.12 14.82
CA GLY A 60 -3.60 -3.40 16.02
C GLY A 60 -4.72 -3.26 17.05
N ILE A 61 -5.93 -2.89 16.63
CA ILE A 61 -7.10 -2.81 17.52
C ILE A 61 -7.47 -4.21 18.04
N GLY A 62 -7.51 -5.21 17.17
CA GLY A 62 -7.79 -6.59 17.55
C GLY A 62 -6.79 -7.11 18.60
N PHE A 63 -5.53 -6.73 18.48
CA PHE A 63 -4.50 -7.06 19.46
C PHE A 63 -4.73 -6.36 20.80
N LEU A 64 -5.10 -5.08 20.79
CA LEU A 64 -5.47 -4.35 22.02
C LEU A 64 -6.66 -5.00 22.73
N VAL A 65 -7.72 -5.37 22.00
CA VAL A 65 -8.90 -6.04 22.56
C VAL A 65 -8.55 -7.43 23.08
N PHE A 66 -7.68 -8.16 22.38
CA PHE A 66 -7.17 -9.46 22.84
C PHE A 66 -6.43 -9.35 24.18
N VAL A 67 -5.52 -8.37 24.29
CA VAL A 67 -4.76 -8.10 25.51
C VAL A 67 -5.70 -7.65 26.64
N TRP A 68 -6.70 -6.80 26.34
CA TRP A 68 -7.73 -6.42 27.32
C TRP A 68 -8.53 -7.63 27.82
N GLY A 69 -8.93 -8.53 26.91
CA GLY A 69 -9.59 -9.79 27.25
C GLY A 69 -8.75 -10.68 28.16
N MET A 70 -7.44 -10.79 27.90
CA MET A 70 -6.50 -11.49 28.77
C MET A 70 -6.42 -10.86 30.16
N PHE A 71 -6.26 -9.53 30.27
CA PHE A 71 -6.22 -8.86 31.57
C PHE A 71 -7.51 -9.09 32.35
N GLN A 72 -8.67 -8.99 31.70
CA GLN A 72 -9.96 -9.24 32.34
C GLN A 72 -10.13 -10.71 32.77
N TYR A 73 -9.65 -11.66 31.97
CA TYR A 73 -9.69 -13.09 32.29
C TYR A 73 -8.78 -13.46 33.47
N PHE A 74 -7.53 -13.00 33.47
CA PHE A 74 -6.53 -13.40 34.47
C PHE A 74 -6.59 -12.59 35.77
N ILE A 75 -6.84 -11.28 35.71
CA ILE A 75 -6.83 -10.42 36.91
C ILE A 75 -8.22 -10.36 37.55
N ALA A 76 -9.26 -10.07 36.77
CA ALA A 76 -10.62 -9.94 37.30
C ALA A 76 -11.34 -11.29 37.43
N GLY A 77 -10.98 -12.27 36.61
CA GLY A 77 -11.54 -13.63 36.65
C GLY A 77 -11.04 -14.50 37.81
N GLY A 78 -10.05 -14.05 38.58
CA GLY A 78 -9.60 -14.74 39.80
C GLY A 78 -10.53 -14.54 41.00
N ALA A 79 -11.35 -13.48 40.99
CA ALA A 79 -12.23 -13.11 42.10
C ALA A 79 -13.73 -13.21 41.77
N ASN A 80 -14.10 -13.31 40.48
CA ASN A 80 -15.49 -13.40 40.03
C ASN A 80 -15.60 -14.16 38.69
N ASP A 81 -16.39 -15.24 38.68
CA ASP A 81 -16.60 -16.10 37.50
C ASP A 81 -17.25 -15.35 36.33
N GLU A 82 -18.06 -14.33 36.58
CA GLU A 82 -18.71 -13.52 35.53
C GLU A 82 -17.68 -12.75 34.70
N LYS A 83 -16.65 -12.20 35.35
CA LYS A 83 -15.58 -11.45 34.66
C LYS A 83 -14.66 -12.38 33.89
N LYS A 84 -14.47 -13.60 34.38
CA LYS A 84 -13.74 -14.67 33.70
C LYS A 84 -14.45 -15.08 32.40
N GLU A 85 -15.76 -15.29 32.44
CA GLU A 85 -16.52 -15.64 31.24
C GLU A 85 -16.51 -14.50 30.21
N ALA A 86 -16.68 -13.25 30.65
CA ALA A 86 -16.60 -12.09 29.80
C ALA A 86 -15.21 -11.91 29.15
N GLY A 87 -14.12 -12.10 29.91
CA GLY A 87 -12.75 -12.03 29.37
C GLY A 87 -12.46 -13.13 28.34
N LYS A 88 -12.93 -14.36 28.60
CA LYS A 88 -12.83 -15.49 27.66
C LYS A 88 -13.57 -15.20 26.36
N SER A 89 -14.78 -14.65 26.46
CA SER A 89 -15.59 -14.28 25.30
C SER A 89 -14.88 -13.22 24.44
N LEU A 90 -14.33 -12.17 25.05
CA LEU A 90 -13.54 -11.14 24.36
C LEU A 90 -12.31 -11.71 23.64
N MET A 91 -11.60 -12.64 24.26
CA MET A 91 -10.47 -13.33 23.62
C MET A 91 -10.93 -14.12 22.39
N ILE A 92 -12.03 -14.87 22.50
CA ILE A 92 -12.60 -15.65 21.38
C ILE A 92 -12.99 -14.74 20.22
N TYR A 93 -13.68 -13.62 20.50
CA TYR A 93 -14.05 -12.66 19.46
C TYR A 93 -12.83 -12.04 18.77
N SER A 94 -11.76 -11.77 19.52
CA SER A 94 -10.52 -11.23 18.94
C SER A 94 -9.84 -12.24 18.02
N ILE A 95 -9.79 -13.51 18.43
CA ILE A 95 -9.26 -14.60 17.60
C ILE A 95 -10.10 -14.78 16.34
N LEU A 96 -11.43 -14.73 16.46
CA LEU A 96 -12.33 -14.80 15.31
C LEU A 96 -12.06 -13.65 14.34
N GLY A 97 -11.83 -12.43 14.86
CA GLY A 97 -11.46 -11.27 14.07
C GLY A 97 -10.15 -11.47 13.30
N PHE A 98 -9.12 -12.02 13.94
CA PHE A 98 -7.86 -12.34 13.25
C PHE A 98 -8.04 -13.40 12.16
N VAL A 99 -8.80 -14.46 12.43
CA VAL A 99 -9.08 -15.51 11.45
C VAL A 99 -9.80 -14.93 10.23
N LEU A 100 -10.79 -14.05 10.43
CA LEU A 100 -11.50 -13.40 9.33
C LEU A 100 -10.54 -12.62 8.42
N ILE A 101 -9.63 -11.82 8.99
CA ILE A 101 -8.66 -11.05 8.19
C ILE A 101 -7.78 -11.96 7.34
N ILE A 102 -7.28 -13.06 7.92
CA ILE A 102 -6.45 -14.04 7.20
C ILE A 102 -7.24 -14.71 6.08
N VAL A 103 -8.48 -15.12 6.36
CA VAL A 103 -9.37 -15.76 5.37
C VAL A 103 -9.70 -14.79 4.23
N PHE A 104 -10.06 -13.55 4.52
CA PHE A 104 -10.33 -12.54 3.49
C PHE A 104 -9.11 -12.30 2.60
N TRP A 105 -7.92 -12.13 3.18
CA TRP A 105 -6.69 -11.92 2.41
C TRP A 105 -6.33 -13.15 1.58
N GLY A 106 -6.46 -14.36 2.16
CA GLY A 106 -6.24 -15.62 1.46
C GLY A 106 -7.19 -15.81 0.28
N ILE A 107 -8.49 -15.54 0.46
CA ILE A 107 -9.48 -15.63 -0.61
C ILE A 107 -9.22 -14.60 -1.71
N ILE A 108 -8.92 -13.35 -1.36
CA ILE A 108 -8.62 -12.29 -2.34
C ILE A 108 -7.43 -12.73 -3.22
N ASN A 109 -6.34 -13.17 -2.59
CA ASN A 109 -5.15 -13.62 -3.32
C ASN A 109 -5.41 -14.87 -4.18
N LEU A 110 -6.21 -15.81 -3.66
CA LEU A 110 -6.62 -17.01 -4.37
C LEU A 110 -7.43 -16.66 -5.62
N VAL A 111 -8.43 -15.78 -5.48
CA VAL A 111 -9.26 -15.30 -6.58
C VAL A 111 -8.41 -14.55 -7.61
N SER A 112 -7.53 -13.64 -7.20
CA SER A 112 -6.63 -12.93 -8.12
C SER A 112 -5.73 -13.87 -8.93
N THR A 113 -5.28 -14.96 -8.30
CA THR A 113 -4.47 -15.99 -8.95
C THR A 113 -5.28 -16.79 -9.98
N PHE A 114 -6.51 -17.19 -9.64
CA PHE A 114 -7.38 -17.93 -10.57
C PHE A 114 -7.77 -17.13 -11.81
N PHE A 115 -7.93 -15.81 -11.69
CA PHE A 115 -8.24 -14.94 -12.83
C PHE A 115 -7.01 -14.49 -13.62
N GLY A 116 -5.81 -15.00 -13.30
CA GLY A 116 -4.59 -14.68 -14.06
C GLY A 116 -4.14 -13.22 -13.93
N LEU A 117 -4.59 -12.50 -12.89
CA LEU A 117 -4.11 -11.14 -12.59
C LEU A 117 -2.69 -11.13 -11.99
N SER A 118 -2.13 -12.31 -11.72
CA SER A 118 -0.78 -12.52 -11.21
C SER A 118 0.26 -12.46 -12.33
N GLY A 119 0.52 -11.26 -12.84
CA GLY A 119 1.81 -10.86 -13.45
C GLY A 119 2.35 -11.72 -14.59
N GLU A 120 1.88 -11.48 -15.82
CA GLU A 120 2.76 -11.64 -16.97
C GLU A 120 3.63 -10.38 -17.07
N VAL A 121 4.82 -10.45 -16.48
CA VAL A 121 5.89 -9.50 -16.80
C VAL A 121 6.36 -9.90 -18.20
N ILE A 122 5.75 -9.30 -19.23
CA ILE A 122 6.26 -9.38 -20.59
C ILE A 122 7.55 -8.57 -20.58
N ASP A 123 8.70 -9.24 -20.46
CA ASP A 123 10.01 -8.60 -20.60
C ASP A 123 10.15 -8.15 -22.07
N PRO A 124 10.14 -6.84 -22.37
CA PRO A 124 10.23 -6.36 -23.75
C PRO A 124 11.65 -6.53 -24.33
N THR A 125 12.61 -7.07 -23.57
CA THR A 125 13.99 -7.25 -24.04
C THR A 125 14.26 -8.59 -24.73
N ILE A 126 13.32 -9.54 -24.72
CA ILE A 126 13.39 -10.71 -25.63
C ILE A 126 12.91 -10.32 -27.03
N VAL A 127 13.70 -9.51 -27.75
CA VAL A 127 13.57 -9.44 -29.21
C VAL A 127 13.85 -10.84 -29.73
N PRO A 128 12.89 -11.52 -30.40
CA PRO A 128 13.20 -12.75 -31.10
C PRO A 128 14.24 -12.36 -32.16
N LYS A 129 15.46 -12.89 -32.06
CA LYS A 129 16.37 -12.89 -33.21
C LYS A 129 15.67 -13.70 -34.28
N THR A 130 14.92 -13.03 -35.16
CA THR A 130 14.49 -13.64 -36.41
C THR A 130 15.78 -14.06 -37.09
N ASN A 131 16.00 -15.36 -37.16
CA ASN A 131 17.08 -15.95 -37.93
C ASN A 131 16.91 -15.42 -39.36
N LEU A 132 17.71 -14.41 -39.72
CA LEU A 132 17.93 -14.02 -41.09
C LEU A 132 18.60 -15.22 -41.73
N ILE A 133 17.80 -16.01 -42.45
CA ILE A 133 18.28 -17.08 -43.32
C ILE A 133 19.10 -16.39 -44.43
N PRO A 134 20.31 -16.88 -44.75
CA PRO A 134 21.25 -16.23 -45.67
C PRO A 134 20.72 -16.11 -47.11
#